data_AF-A0A2B7GVH9-F1
#
_entry.id   AF-A0A2B7GVH9-F1
#
_cell.length_a   1.000
_cell.length_b   1.000
_cell.length_c   1.000
_cell.angle_alpha   90.00
_cell.angle_beta   90.00
_cell.angle_gamma   90.00
#
_symmetry.space_group_name_H-M   'P 1'
#
loop_
_entity.id
_entity.type
_entity.pdbx_description
1 polymer ?
#
loop_
_entity_poly.entity_id
_entity_poly.type
_entity_poly.pdbx_seq_one_letter_code
_entity_poly.pdbx_strand_id
1 'polypeptide(L)'
;MDLEAPVDAWYVWLAVSIVSAAVAGIALGLPTGPPPDTNRAANMIEQTAGSSYNASATYDHDATEIKFDGRTLAMRNEHGTSRASLSYGHVVPVMGHERLENLTAGRSFEEEYAAELDDTETHALDDFLEDVEDAYADNTGEWRTADDQLRVRTISTTPVPTIRASVELIYAAGTTHEATFAYEANTDTKLTFTAESRELDTYIEKSVEASPSRETAPAGPYDFHKNSWLKFPVDVEIDAEGATICNETIRADRGSEMVPLCGPGGETIDITDTNLETRGYVNKNRESESFYVTLVSA
;
A
#
# COMPACT_ATOMS: atom_id res chain seq x y z
N MET A 1 -77.55 -49.72 20.95
CA MET A 1 -76.13 -49.33 20.99
C MET A 1 -75.75 -49.11 19.55
N ASP A 2 -76.06 -47.92 19.03
CA ASP A 2 -75.62 -47.53 17.69
C ASP A 2 -74.11 -47.35 17.77
N LEU A 3 -73.38 -48.29 17.18
CA LEU A 3 -71.98 -48.10 16.84
C LEU A 3 -72.01 -47.11 15.68
N GLU A 4 -71.92 -45.82 16.00
CA GLU A 4 -71.56 -44.79 15.02
C GLU A 4 -70.29 -45.28 14.35
N ALA A 5 -70.45 -45.85 13.14
CA ALA A 5 -69.37 -46.40 12.37
C ALA A 5 -68.33 -45.30 12.16
N PRO A 6 -67.02 -45.63 12.11
CA PRO A 6 -65.92 -44.70 12.33
C PRO A 6 -65.67 -43.83 11.10
N VAL A 7 -66.64 -42.99 10.75
CA VAL A 7 -66.47 -41.91 9.79
C VAL A 7 -65.38 -40.95 10.30
N ASP A 8 -65.15 -40.91 11.62
CA ASP A 8 -64.10 -40.09 12.22
C ASP A 8 -62.67 -40.62 11.94
N ALA A 9 -62.49 -41.93 11.76
CA ALA A 9 -61.15 -42.52 11.69
C ALA A 9 -60.35 -42.12 10.44
N TRP A 10 -61.01 -41.95 9.30
CA TRP A 10 -60.33 -41.56 8.05
C TRP A 10 -60.00 -40.06 8.01
N TYR A 11 -60.86 -39.21 8.58
CA TYR A 11 -60.58 -37.78 8.75
C TYR A 11 -59.41 -37.57 9.72
N VAL A 12 -59.37 -38.30 10.82
CA VAL A 12 -58.25 -38.28 11.77
C VAL A 12 -56.96 -38.75 11.09
N TRP A 13 -57.00 -39.84 10.32
CA TRP A 13 -55.82 -40.33 9.60
C TRP A 13 -55.29 -39.31 8.57
N LEU A 14 -56.20 -38.66 7.83
CA LEU A 14 -55.85 -37.61 6.86
C LEU A 14 -55.25 -36.39 7.57
N ALA A 15 -55.87 -35.92 8.65
CA ALA A 15 -55.38 -34.80 9.43
C ALA A 15 -53.98 -35.08 10.02
N VAL A 16 -53.77 -36.27 10.59
CA VAL A 16 -52.46 -36.70 11.11
C VAL A 16 -51.42 -36.77 10.00
N SER A 17 -51.78 -37.25 8.81
CA SER A 17 -50.87 -37.31 7.66
C SER A 17 -50.45 -35.92 7.19
N ILE A 18 -51.39 -34.97 7.11
CA ILE A 18 -51.11 -33.57 6.76
C ILE A 18 -50.21 -32.91 7.81
N VAL A 19 -50.52 -33.08 9.10
CA VAL A 19 -49.71 -32.53 10.20
C VAL A 19 -48.31 -33.15 10.19
N SER A 20 -48.19 -34.46 9.97
CA SER A 20 -46.89 -35.15 9.91
C SER A 20 -46.05 -34.67 8.74
N ALA A 21 -46.66 -34.48 7.56
CA ALA A 21 -45.98 -33.90 6.40
C ALA A 21 -45.56 -32.45 6.64
N ALA A 22 -46.39 -31.65 7.32
CA ALA A 22 -46.05 -30.28 7.71
C ALA A 22 -44.87 -30.24 8.70
N VAL A 23 -44.90 -31.08 9.74
CA VAL A 23 -43.80 -31.20 10.71
C VAL A 23 -42.52 -31.70 10.05
N ALA A 24 -42.61 -32.69 9.15
CA ALA A 24 -41.47 -33.17 8.37
C ALA A 24 -40.91 -32.06 7.46
N GLY A 25 -41.76 -31.27 6.81
CA GLY A 25 -41.34 -30.12 6.02
C GLY A 25 -40.61 -29.07 6.85
N ILE A 26 -41.09 -28.79 8.07
CA ILE A 26 -40.39 -27.89 9.01
C ILE A 26 -39.04 -28.49 9.40
N ALA A 27 -39.00 -29.77 9.78
CA ALA A 27 -37.77 -30.44 10.20
C ALA A 27 -36.70 -30.46 9.09
N LEU A 28 -37.12 -30.66 7.83
CA LEU A 28 -36.23 -30.63 6.66
C LEU A 28 -35.82 -29.20 6.24
N GLY A 29 -36.57 -28.18 6.64
CA GLY A 29 -36.27 -26.78 6.35
C GLY A 29 -35.38 -26.09 7.40
N LEU A 30 -35.04 -26.77 8.50
CA LEU A 30 -34.13 -26.24 9.51
C LEU A 30 -32.68 -26.29 8.99
N PRO A 31 -31.87 -25.23 9.24
CA PRO A 31 -30.44 -25.25 8.90
C PRO A 31 -29.74 -26.45 9.57
N THR A 32 -28.97 -27.20 8.78
CA THR A 32 -28.21 -28.35 9.27
C THR A 32 -26.87 -27.97 9.90
N GLY A 33 -26.52 -26.69 9.91
CA GLY A 33 -25.29 -26.13 10.44
C GLY A 33 -25.46 -24.67 10.84
N PRO A 34 -24.44 -24.06 11.47
CA PRO A 34 -24.42 -22.62 11.73
C PRO A 34 -24.06 -21.83 10.46
N PRO A 35 -24.47 -20.54 10.37
CA PRO A 35 -23.91 -19.64 9.37
C PRO A 35 -22.40 -19.39 9.64
N PRO A 36 -21.64 -18.84 8.67
CA PRO A 36 -20.22 -18.59 8.86
C PRO A 36 -19.91 -17.58 9.98
N ASP A 37 -18.79 -17.75 10.67
CA ASP A 37 -18.34 -16.84 11.74
C ASP A 37 -17.68 -15.58 11.17
N THR A 38 -18.51 -14.65 10.73
CA THR A 38 -18.07 -13.36 10.17
C THR A 38 -17.40 -12.45 11.19
N ASN A 39 -17.71 -12.58 12.49
CA ASN A 39 -17.06 -11.78 13.52
C ASN A 39 -15.60 -12.18 13.68
N ARG A 40 -15.31 -13.48 13.63
CA ARG A 40 -13.93 -13.98 13.69
C ARG A 40 -13.11 -13.52 12.48
N ALA A 41 -13.68 -13.58 11.28
CA ALA A 41 -13.06 -13.05 10.07
C ALA A 41 -12.77 -11.54 10.18
N ALA A 42 -13.76 -10.75 10.62
CA ALA A 42 -13.60 -9.31 10.82
C ALA A 42 -12.52 -8.96 11.86
N ASN A 43 -12.49 -9.66 13.00
CA ASN A 43 -11.46 -9.44 14.02
C ASN A 43 -10.04 -9.73 13.50
N MET A 44 -9.89 -10.76 12.64
CA MET A 44 -8.61 -11.09 12.01
C MET A 44 -8.18 -10.00 11.03
N ILE A 45 -9.11 -9.52 10.19
CA ILE A 45 -8.88 -8.39 9.28
C ILE A 45 -8.44 -7.15 10.09
N GLU A 46 -9.18 -6.80 11.15
CA GLU A 46 -8.87 -5.62 11.97
C GLU A 46 -7.51 -5.73 12.67
N GLN A 47 -7.16 -6.92 13.16
CA GLN A 47 -5.86 -7.14 13.78
C GLN A 47 -4.70 -6.97 12.78
N THR A 48 -4.93 -7.36 11.52
CA THR A 48 -3.94 -7.18 10.44
C THR A 48 -3.86 -5.73 9.99
N ALA A 49 -5.02 -5.11 9.73
CA ALA A 49 -5.14 -3.72 9.29
C ALA A 49 -4.64 -2.70 10.33
N GLY A 50 -4.73 -3.03 11.62
CA GLY A 50 -4.22 -2.20 12.72
C GLY A 50 -2.70 -2.29 12.93
N SER A 51 -1.99 -3.15 12.18
CA SER A 51 -0.53 -3.26 12.25
C SER A 51 0.14 -2.07 11.58
N SER A 52 1.13 -1.46 12.26
CA SER A 52 1.99 -0.40 11.71
C SER A 52 3.11 -0.94 10.79
N TYR A 53 3.14 -2.24 10.54
CA TYR A 53 4.14 -2.93 9.73
C TYR A 53 3.45 -3.89 8.75
N ASN A 54 4.18 -4.35 7.73
CA ASN A 54 3.76 -5.45 6.87
C ASN A 54 3.27 -6.62 7.73
N ALA A 55 1.98 -6.91 7.62
CA ALA A 55 1.30 -7.94 8.38
C ALA A 55 0.46 -8.78 7.42
N SER A 56 0.42 -10.08 7.68
CA SER A 56 -0.45 -10.99 6.96
C SER A 56 -1.10 -11.95 7.93
N ALA A 57 -2.31 -12.37 7.58
CA ALA A 57 -3.07 -13.34 8.32
C ALA A 57 -3.92 -14.17 7.37
N THR A 58 -4.31 -15.34 7.86
CA THR A 58 -5.09 -16.30 7.09
C THR A 58 -6.12 -16.94 8.01
N TYR A 59 -7.33 -17.16 7.49
CA TYR A 59 -8.44 -17.70 8.25
C TYR A 59 -9.28 -18.65 7.39
N ASP A 60 -9.33 -19.91 7.79
CA ASP A 60 -10.19 -20.91 7.16
C ASP A 60 -11.66 -20.65 7.54
N HIS A 61 -12.57 -20.79 6.58
CA HIS A 61 -14.00 -20.58 6.81
C HIS A 61 -14.90 -21.46 5.93
N ASP A 62 -16.15 -21.61 6.37
CA ASP A 62 -17.16 -22.41 5.67
C ASP A 62 -18.12 -21.55 4.81
N ALA A 63 -17.73 -20.33 4.43
CA ALA A 63 -18.53 -19.50 3.55
C ALA A 63 -18.37 -19.94 2.09
N THR A 64 -19.49 -20.00 1.36
CA THR A 64 -19.48 -20.24 -0.09
C THR A 64 -19.38 -18.94 -0.87
N GLU A 65 -19.82 -17.83 -0.26
CA GLU A 65 -19.74 -16.50 -0.86
C GLU A 65 -19.48 -15.42 0.21
N ILE A 66 -18.75 -14.39 -0.19
CA ILE A 66 -18.35 -13.26 0.64
C ILE A 66 -18.68 -11.95 -0.06
N LYS A 67 -19.05 -10.93 0.70
CA LYS A 67 -19.24 -9.57 0.23
C LYS A 67 -18.58 -8.58 1.16
N PHE A 68 -17.75 -7.72 0.60
CA PHE A 68 -17.23 -6.52 1.24
C PHE A 68 -18.04 -5.32 0.77
N ASP A 69 -18.53 -4.51 1.69
CA ASP A 69 -19.40 -3.37 1.39
C ASP A 69 -18.99 -2.19 2.28
N GLY A 70 -17.99 -1.45 1.80
CA GLY A 70 -17.29 -0.43 2.55
C GLY A 70 -16.68 -0.98 3.84
N ARG A 71 -17.34 -0.74 4.97
CA ARG A 71 -16.93 -1.18 6.31
C ARG A 71 -17.71 -2.40 6.82
N THR A 72 -18.42 -3.10 5.94
CA THR A 72 -19.21 -4.28 6.30
C THR A 72 -18.68 -5.50 5.58
N LEU A 73 -18.41 -6.56 6.34
CA LEU A 73 -18.17 -7.90 5.81
C LEU A 73 -19.46 -8.72 5.96
N ALA A 74 -19.88 -9.38 4.90
CA ALA A 74 -20.95 -10.36 4.91
C ALA A 74 -20.44 -11.69 4.36
N MET A 75 -20.79 -12.80 5.02
CA MET A 75 -20.44 -14.15 4.58
C MET A 75 -21.70 -15.00 4.56
N ARG A 76 -21.83 -15.89 3.58
CA ARG A 76 -22.98 -16.80 3.51
C ARG A 76 -22.57 -18.21 3.07
N ASN A 77 -23.36 -19.17 3.52
CA ASN A 77 -23.33 -20.57 3.10
C ASN A 77 -24.78 -21.08 3.00
N GLU A 78 -24.97 -22.38 2.77
CA GLU A 78 -26.31 -22.99 2.70
C GLU A 78 -27.10 -22.90 4.01
N HIS A 79 -26.43 -22.63 5.14
CA HIS A 79 -27.03 -22.53 6.47
C HIS A 79 -27.44 -21.12 6.88
N GLY A 80 -26.96 -20.09 6.18
CA GLY A 80 -27.40 -18.71 6.39
C GLY A 80 -26.38 -17.65 6.02
N THR A 81 -26.68 -16.41 6.41
CA THR A 81 -25.83 -15.24 6.18
C THR A 81 -25.49 -14.57 7.50
N SER A 82 -24.22 -14.29 7.72
CA SER A 82 -23.70 -13.54 8.88
C SER A 82 -23.02 -12.25 8.39
N ARG A 83 -22.92 -11.25 9.28
CA ARG A 83 -22.38 -9.91 8.98
C ARG A 83 -21.59 -9.38 10.16
N ALA A 84 -20.52 -8.64 9.88
CA ALA A 84 -19.75 -7.89 10.86
C ALA A 84 -19.31 -6.54 10.30
N SER A 85 -19.06 -5.58 11.17
CA SER A 85 -18.54 -4.24 10.82
C SER A 85 -17.04 -4.14 11.10
N LEU A 86 -16.32 -3.40 10.26
CA LEU A 86 -14.90 -3.11 10.38
C LEU A 86 -14.67 -1.70 10.97
N SER A 87 -13.74 -1.61 11.91
CA SER A 87 -13.43 -0.42 12.72
C SER A 87 -12.27 0.39 12.15
N TYR A 88 -11.23 -0.28 11.63
CA TYR A 88 -9.94 0.33 11.29
C TYR A 88 -9.80 0.85 9.85
N GLY A 89 -10.85 0.80 9.03
CA GLY A 89 -10.86 1.38 7.68
C GLY A 89 -11.59 0.50 6.66
N HIS A 90 -11.51 0.91 5.40
CA HIS A 90 -11.95 0.09 4.27
C HIS A 90 -10.84 -0.89 3.90
N VAL A 91 -11.21 -2.11 3.55
CA VAL A 91 -10.30 -3.08 2.95
C VAL A 91 -10.54 -3.17 1.45
N VAL A 92 -9.53 -3.58 0.71
CA VAL A 92 -9.59 -3.75 -0.74
C VAL A 92 -9.77 -5.24 -1.04
N PRO A 93 -10.95 -5.66 -1.52
CA PRO A 93 -11.15 -7.03 -1.96
C PRO A 93 -10.52 -7.22 -3.34
N VAL A 94 -9.66 -8.21 -3.49
CA VAL A 94 -8.83 -8.37 -4.70
C VAL A 94 -9.19 -9.58 -5.55
N MET A 95 -10.35 -10.20 -5.34
CA MET A 95 -10.75 -11.42 -6.05
C MET A 95 -10.73 -11.19 -7.56
N GLY A 96 -9.98 -12.01 -8.30
CA GLY A 96 -9.85 -11.89 -9.75
C GLY A 96 -8.82 -10.87 -10.25
N HIS A 97 -8.06 -10.23 -9.35
CA HIS A 97 -6.92 -9.38 -9.69
C HIS A 97 -5.62 -10.13 -9.36
N GLU A 98 -5.11 -10.90 -10.33
CA GLU A 98 -4.01 -11.87 -10.13
C GLU A 98 -2.79 -11.25 -9.43
N ARG A 99 -2.39 -10.02 -9.81
CA ARG A 99 -1.23 -9.34 -9.21
C ARG A 99 -1.43 -9.10 -7.72
N LEU A 100 -2.59 -8.57 -7.34
CA LEU A 100 -2.92 -8.28 -5.95
C LEU A 100 -3.18 -9.57 -5.15
N GLU A 101 -3.74 -10.61 -5.78
CA GLU A 101 -3.89 -11.93 -5.18
C GLU A 101 -2.52 -12.55 -4.86
N ASN A 102 -1.54 -12.43 -5.77
CA ASN A 102 -0.16 -12.87 -5.52
C ASN A 102 0.46 -12.14 -4.31
N LEU A 103 0.19 -10.84 -4.17
CA LEU A 103 0.60 -10.10 -2.97
C LEU A 103 -0.07 -10.69 -1.72
N THR A 104 -1.38 -10.93 -1.70
CA THR A 104 -2.03 -11.57 -0.53
C THR A 104 -1.53 -12.98 -0.24
N ALA A 105 -1.05 -13.71 -1.27
CA ALA A 105 -0.50 -15.05 -1.17
C ALA A 105 0.94 -15.08 -0.63
N GLY A 106 1.64 -13.95 -0.58
CA GLY A 106 2.96 -13.83 0.03
C GLY A 106 4.07 -13.26 -0.86
N ARG A 107 3.82 -13.06 -2.16
CA ARG A 107 4.81 -12.46 -3.06
C ARG A 107 5.14 -11.03 -2.63
N SER A 108 6.38 -10.58 -2.80
CA SER A 108 6.75 -9.20 -2.45
C SER A 108 6.27 -8.21 -3.51
N PHE A 109 6.15 -6.94 -3.13
CA PHE A 109 5.79 -5.87 -4.06
C PHE A 109 6.82 -5.76 -5.19
N GLU A 110 8.10 -5.84 -4.84
CA GLU A 110 9.23 -5.71 -5.76
C GLU A 110 9.30 -6.85 -6.77
N GLU A 111 8.81 -8.04 -6.41
CA GLU A 111 8.74 -9.16 -7.35
C GLU A 111 7.53 -9.04 -8.29
N GLU A 112 6.38 -8.57 -7.79
CA GLU A 112 5.14 -8.48 -8.59
C GLU A 112 5.13 -7.27 -9.54
N TYR A 113 5.78 -6.18 -9.15
CA TYR A 113 5.89 -4.94 -9.92
C TYR A 113 7.32 -4.73 -10.47
N ALA A 114 8.09 -5.82 -10.64
CA ALA A 114 9.47 -5.75 -11.11
C ALA A 114 9.61 -5.07 -12.48
N ALA A 115 8.66 -5.31 -13.38
CA ALA A 115 8.71 -4.74 -14.73
C ALA A 115 8.54 -3.21 -14.71
N GLU A 116 7.63 -2.71 -13.88
CA GLU A 116 7.38 -1.29 -13.69
C GLU A 116 8.47 -0.61 -12.85
N LEU A 117 9.16 -1.37 -11.99
CA LEU A 117 10.34 -0.88 -11.28
C LEU A 117 11.57 -0.74 -12.19
N ASP A 118 11.65 -1.56 -13.24
CA ASP A 118 12.71 -1.54 -14.24
C ASP A 118 12.41 -0.58 -15.42
N ASP A 119 11.18 -0.07 -15.54
CA ASP A 119 10.73 0.86 -16.57
C ASP A 119 10.90 2.31 -16.12
N THR A 120 11.48 3.15 -16.98
CA THR A 120 11.68 4.58 -16.71
C THR A 120 10.48 5.45 -17.08
N GLU A 121 9.51 4.90 -17.82
CA GLU A 121 8.33 5.64 -18.29
C GLU A 121 7.07 5.37 -17.44
N THR A 122 7.10 4.35 -16.58
CA THR A 122 5.96 3.89 -15.78
C THR A 122 6.32 3.87 -14.29
N HIS A 123 5.41 4.28 -13.42
CA HIS A 123 5.66 4.28 -11.97
C HIS A 123 4.96 3.09 -11.31
N ALA A 124 5.74 2.13 -10.79
CA ALA A 124 5.22 0.93 -10.12
C ALA A 124 4.19 1.19 -9.02
N LEU A 125 4.32 2.32 -8.31
CA LEU A 125 3.36 2.71 -7.28
C LEU A 125 2.03 3.19 -7.89
N ASP A 126 2.07 3.93 -8.99
CA ASP A 126 0.85 4.42 -9.65
C ASP A 126 0.07 3.25 -10.24
N ASP A 127 0.75 2.31 -10.90
CA ASP A 127 0.15 1.07 -11.40
C ASP A 127 -0.44 0.22 -10.27
N PHE A 128 0.26 0.11 -9.14
CA PHE A 128 -0.28 -0.58 -7.96
C PHE A 128 -1.53 0.10 -7.41
N LEU A 129 -1.54 1.43 -7.35
CA LEU A 129 -2.69 2.18 -6.86
C LEU A 129 -3.88 2.13 -7.84
N GLU A 130 -3.62 2.09 -9.14
CA GLU A 130 -4.60 1.85 -10.19
C GLU A 130 -5.19 0.43 -10.05
N ASP A 131 -4.35 -0.60 -9.93
CA ASP A 131 -4.78 -1.99 -9.69
C ASP A 131 -5.67 -2.09 -8.43
N VAL A 132 -5.30 -1.38 -7.35
CA VAL A 132 -6.07 -1.32 -6.10
C VAL A 132 -7.42 -0.63 -6.29
N GLU A 133 -7.46 0.45 -7.07
CA GLU A 133 -8.67 1.20 -7.37
C GLU A 133 -9.65 0.36 -8.20
N ASP A 134 -9.15 -0.28 -9.25
CA ASP A 134 -9.92 -1.21 -10.09
C ASP A 134 -10.46 -2.38 -9.27
N ALA A 135 -9.62 -3.00 -8.45
CA ALA A 135 -10.04 -4.10 -7.57
C ALA A 135 -11.11 -3.68 -6.57
N TYR A 136 -10.96 -2.50 -5.97
CA TYR A 136 -11.98 -1.96 -5.06
C TYR A 136 -13.30 -1.69 -5.81
N ALA A 137 -13.24 -1.06 -6.98
CA ALA A 137 -14.42 -0.73 -7.78
C ALA A 137 -15.17 -1.98 -8.25
N ASP A 138 -14.44 -3.00 -8.70
CA ASP A 138 -15.03 -4.22 -9.24
C ASP A 138 -15.61 -5.12 -8.15
N ASN A 139 -14.96 -5.23 -6.99
CA ASN A 139 -15.32 -6.22 -5.97
C ASN A 139 -16.16 -5.69 -4.80
N THR A 140 -16.24 -4.37 -4.60
CA THR A 140 -17.02 -3.82 -3.49
C THR A 140 -18.53 -3.85 -3.78
N GLY A 141 -19.33 -4.18 -2.77
CA GLY A 141 -20.80 -4.19 -2.86
C GLY A 141 -21.40 -5.44 -3.53
N GLU A 142 -20.59 -6.34 -4.06
CA GLU A 142 -21.04 -7.56 -4.74
C GLU A 142 -20.71 -8.85 -3.97
N TRP A 143 -21.56 -9.87 -4.12
CA TRP A 143 -21.22 -11.21 -3.63
C TRP A 143 -20.23 -11.87 -4.58
N ARG A 144 -19.12 -12.35 -4.03
CA ARG A 144 -18.10 -13.14 -4.72
C ARG A 144 -18.12 -14.56 -4.20
N THR A 145 -17.85 -15.52 -5.08
CA THR A 145 -17.54 -16.89 -4.67
C THR A 145 -16.33 -16.86 -3.75
N ALA A 146 -16.44 -17.56 -2.63
CA ALA A 146 -15.34 -17.69 -1.71
C ALA A 146 -14.66 -19.05 -1.87
N ASP A 147 -13.34 -19.07 -1.73
CA ASP A 147 -12.55 -20.24 -1.45
C ASP A 147 -12.66 -20.63 0.04
N ASP A 148 -11.91 -21.64 0.48
CA ASP A 148 -12.00 -22.12 1.86
C ASP A 148 -11.16 -21.26 2.84
N GLN A 149 -10.47 -20.21 2.36
CA GLN A 149 -9.40 -19.52 3.08
C GLN A 149 -9.30 -18.02 2.77
N LEU A 150 -9.80 -17.21 3.69
CA LEU A 150 -9.61 -15.76 3.70
C LEU A 150 -8.15 -15.40 4.01
N ARG A 151 -7.48 -14.70 3.09
CA ARG A 151 -6.14 -14.12 3.27
C ARG A 151 -6.23 -12.62 3.37
N VAL A 152 -5.47 -12.06 4.30
CA VAL A 152 -5.37 -10.62 4.49
C VAL A 152 -3.91 -10.25 4.51
N ARG A 153 -3.56 -9.19 3.79
CA ARG A 153 -2.21 -8.63 3.84
C ARG A 153 -2.26 -7.11 3.81
N THR A 154 -1.60 -6.51 4.79
CA THR A 154 -1.30 -5.09 4.76
C THR A 154 0.01 -4.91 4.03
N ILE A 155 -0.06 -4.25 2.88
CA ILE A 155 1.09 -3.82 2.09
C ILE A 155 1.45 -2.42 2.57
N SER A 156 2.61 -2.30 3.19
CA SER A 156 3.30 -1.04 3.39
C SER A 156 4.05 -0.76 2.10
N THR A 157 3.51 0.14 1.27
CA THR A 157 4.35 0.77 0.27
C THR A 157 5.01 1.96 0.95
N THR A 158 6.29 2.18 0.67
CA THR A 158 6.88 3.48 0.99
C THR A 158 6.44 4.34 -0.18
N PRO A 159 5.48 5.24 -0.02
CA PRO A 159 5.29 6.23 -1.02
C PRO A 159 6.40 7.23 -0.85
N VAL A 160 6.40 8.15 -1.77
CA VAL A 160 7.29 9.28 -1.79
C VAL A 160 8.66 8.90 -2.35
N PRO A 161 9.04 9.51 -3.49
CA PRO A 161 10.38 9.44 -4.03
C PRO A 161 11.36 9.73 -2.89
N THR A 162 12.20 8.77 -2.54
CA THR A 162 13.23 8.97 -1.52
C THR A 162 14.55 9.22 -2.22
N ILE A 163 15.16 10.35 -1.91
CA ILE A 163 16.49 10.69 -2.42
C ILE A 163 17.47 10.56 -1.28
N ARG A 164 18.49 9.73 -1.49
CA ARG A 164 19.72 9.76 -0.70
C ARG A 164 20.76 10.43 -1.53
N ALA A 165 21.39 11.43 -0.94
CA ALA A 165 22.46 12.14 -1.62
C ALA A 165 23.59 12.46 -0.66
N SER A 166 24.78 12.46 -1.22
CA SER A 166 26.01 12.84 -0.57
C SER A 166 26.88 13.56 -1.57
N VAL A 167 27.73 14.45 -1.08
CA VAL A 167 28.66 15.19 -1.93
C VAL A 167 30.08 15.05 -1.43
N GLU A 168 30.98 14.89 -2.37
CA GLU A 168 32.42 15.02 -2.17
C GLU A 168 32.89 16.32 -2.81
N LEU A 169 33.58 17.18 -2.06
CA LEU A 169 34.19 18.41 -2.57
C LEU A 169 35.71 18.27 -2.58
N ILE A 170 36.34 18.40 -3.74
CA ILE A 170 37.80 18.25 -3.86
C ILE A 170 38.49 19.52 -3.36
N TYR A 171 39.02 19.42 -2.14
CA TYR A 171 39.62 20.52 -1.42
C TYR A 171 41.10 20.78 -1.80
N ALA A 172 41.42 22.05 -2.10
CA ALA A 172 42.79 22.53 -2.16
C ALA A 172 42.88 23.96 -1.60
N ALA A 173 43.73 24.17 -0.59
CA ALA A 173 44.06 25.51 -0.06
C ALA A 173 42.86 26.40 0.37
N GLY A 174 41.77 25.81 0.86
CA GLY A 174 40.59 26.56 1.33
C GLY A 174 39.47 26.70 0.29
N THR A 175 39.66 26.13 -0.91
CA THR A 175 38.72 26.23 -2.03
C THR A 175 38.43 24.85 -2.62
N THR A 176 37.33 24.72 -3.34
CA THR A 176 37.02 23.55 -4.18
C THR A 176 36.83 23.96 -5.63
N HIS A 177 37.26 23.11 -6.55
CA HIS A 177 37.15 23.28 -8.00
C HIS A 177 36.30 22.20 -8.67
N GLU A 178 35.86 21.20 -7.89
CA GLU A 178 35.12 20.04 -8.39
C GLU A 178 34.25 19.50 -7.26
N ALA A 179 33.04 19.08 -7.61
CA ALA A 179 32.10 18.41 -6.73
C ALA A 179 31.66 17.11 -7.37
N THR A 180 31.55 16.03 -6.60
CA THR A 180 30.88 14.81 -7.05
C THR A 180 29.67 14.56 -6.17
N PHE A 181 28.49 14.57 -6.77
CA PHE A 181 27.23 14.25 -6.09
C PHE A 181 26.93 12.78 -6.30
N ALA A 182 26.96 11.97 -5.25
CA ALA A 182 26.46 10.60 -5.28
C ALA A 182 25.00 10.61 -4.82
N TYR A 183 24.11 10.04 -5.63
CA TYR A 183 22.68 10.00 -5.33
C TYR A 183 22.09 8.62 -5.62
N GLU A 184 20.99 8.33 -4.95
CA GLU A 184 20.15 7.16 -5.14
C GLU A 184 18.72 7.67 -5.01
N ALA A 185 17.96 7.58 -6.10
CA ALA A 185 16.52 7.79 -6.11
C ALA A 185 15.85 6.42 -6.23
N ASN A 186 14.63 6.29 -5.71
CA ASN A 186 13.79 5.09 -5.86
C ASN A 186 12.76 5.25 -6.99
N THR A 187 12.84 6.31 -7.79
CA THR A 187 11.96 6.64 -8.92
C THR A 187 12.67 7.62 -9.86
N ASP A 188 12.17 7.75 -11.09
CA ASP A 188 12.63 8.79 -11.99
C ASP A 188 12.24 10.19 -11.49
N THR A 189 13.23 11.08 -11.39
CA THR A 189 12.99 12.46 -10.96
C THR A 189 14.13 13.37 -11.43
N LYS A 190 13.79 14.62 -11.75
CA LYS A 190 14.81 15.60 -12.06
C LYS A 190 15.39 16.19 -10.78
N LEU A 191 16.65 15.88 -10.51
CA LEU A 191 17.40 16.47 -9.41
C LEU A 191 18.19 17.69 -9.88
N THR A 192 18.22 18.73 -9.07
CA THR A 192 19.14 19.86 -9.22
C THR A 192 19.98 20.00 -7.96
N PHE A 193 21.28 19.83 -8.11
CA PHE A 193 22.26 20.04 -7.05
C PHE A 193 22.83 21.45 -7.18
N THR A 194 22.74 22.23 -6.12
CA THR A 194 23.31 23.58 -6.05
C THR A 194 24.34 23.61 -4.93
N ALA A 195 25.56 24.09 -5.21
CA ALA A 195 26.59 24.30 -4.20
C ALA A 195 27.08 25.76 -4.26
N GLU A 196 26.81 26.55 -3.23
CA GLU A 196 27.05 28.00 -3.20
C GLU A 196 28.04 28.41 -2.10
N SER A 197 28.95 29.32 -2.45
CA SER A 197 29.85 29.98 -1.49
C SER A 197 29.26 31.31 -1.03
N ARG A 198 28.81 31.40 0.23
CA ARG A 198 28.22 32.62 0.84
C ARG A 198 29.07 33.89 0.71
N GLU A 199 30.39 33.75 0.66
CA GLU A 199 31.30 34.89 0.62
C GLU A 199 31.52 35.48 -0.78
N LEU A 200 31.33 34.67 -1.83
CA LEU A 200 31.80 34.98 -3.18
C LEU A 200 30.70 35.00 -4.23
N ASP A 201 29.44 34.79 -3.83
CA ASP A 201 28.28 34.81 -4.74
C ASP A 201 28.53 33.92 -5.99
N THR A 202 29.25 32.82 -5.76
CA THR A 202 29.68 31.83 -6.76
C THR A 202 28.99 30.53 -6.40
N TYR A 203 28.44 29.84 -7.40
CA TYR A 203 27.77 28.57 -7.20
C TYR A 203 28.05 27.60 -8.35
N ILE A 204 27.86 26.33 -8.05
CA ILE A 204 27.79 25.22 -9.01
C ILE A 204 26.32 24.82 -9.08
N GLU A 205 25.80 24.61 -10.29
CA GLU A 205 24.46 24.06 -10.49
C GLU A 205 24.57 22.84 -11.41
N LYS A 206 23.97 21.72 -11.00
CA LYS A 206 23.99 20.47 -11.77
C LYS A 206 22.61 19.83 -11.77
N SER A 207 21.98 19.77 -12.95
CA SER A 207 20.75 18.99 -13.12
C SER A 207 21.02 17.61 -13.71
N VAL A 208 20.33 16.59 -13.20
CA VAL A 208 20.34 15.22 -13.72
C VAL A 208 18.92 14.66 -13.74
N GLU A 209 18.67 13.74 -14.66
CA GLU A 209 17.52 12.83 -14.60
C GLU A 209 18.00 11.62 -13.77
N ALA A 210 17.55 11.51 -12.53
CA ALA A 210 17.86 10.36 -11.69
C ALA A 210 16.88 9.24 -12.00
N SER A 211 17.36 8.00 -12.04
CA SER A 211 16.55 6.78 -12.16
C SER A 211 16.70 5.90 -10.90
N PRO A 212 15.95 4.77 -10.76
CA PRO A 212 16.01 3.84 -9.62
C PRO A 212 17.34 3.10 -9.42
N SER A 213 18.45 3.82 -9.38
CA SER A 213 19.78 3.26 -9.24
C SER A 213 20.71 4.23 -8.52
N ARG A 214 21.84 3.69 -8.04
CA ARG A 214 22.87 4.50 -7.42
C ARG A 214 23.80 5.06 -8.49
N GLU A 215 23.84 6.38 -8.59
CA GLU A 215 24.60 7.09 -9.60
C GLU A 215 25.48 8.19 -8.99
N THR A 216 26.34 8.75 -9.84
CA THR A 216 27.21 9.87 -9.48
C THR A 216 27.19 10.92 -10.58
N ALA A 217 26.98 12.17 -10.20
CA ALA A 217 27.09 13.34 -11.07
C ALA A 217 28.33 14.16 -10.71
N PRO A 218 29.41 14.08 -11.52
CA PRO A 218 30.52 15.00 -11.38
C PRO A 218 30.11 16.39 -11.89
N ALA A 219 30.49 17.42 -11.14
CA ALA A 219 30.36 18.82 -11.51
C ALA A 219 31.75 19.46 -11.50
N GLY A 220 32.16 19.92 -12.68
CA GLY A 220 33.50 20.45 -12.94
C GLY A 220 33.47 21.92 -13.35
N PRO A 221 34.57 22.45 -13.91
CA PRO A 221 34.74 23.88 -14.19
C PRO A 221 33.67 24.53 -15.09
N TYR A 222 32.92 23.73 -15.86
CA TYR A 222 31.86 24.21 -16.75
C TYR A 222 30.50 24.38 -16.06
N ASP A 223 30.31 23.71 -14.92
CA ASP A 223 29.08 23.79 -14.12
C ASP A 223 29.13 24.99 -13.13
N PHE A 224 30.24 25.74 -13.12
CA PHE A 224 30.41 26.93 -12.28
C PHE A 224 29.81 28.18 -12.90
N HIS A 225 29.19 28.97 -12.05
CA HIS A 225 28.70 30.30 -12.40
C HIS A 225 29.59 31.37 -11.76
N LYS A 226 30.04 32.34 -12.58
CA LYS A 226 30.92 33.48 -12.26
C LYS A 226 32.41 33.15 -12.05
N ASN A 227 32.78 32.21 -11.17
CA ASN A 227 34.17 31.84 -10.87
C ASN A 227 34.38 30.33 -10.93
N SER A 228 35.57 29.86 -11.30
CA SER A 228 35.90 28.42 -11.40
C SER A 228 36.26 27.74 -10.07
N TRP A 229 35.77 28.27 -8.95
CA TRP A 229 36.04 27.75 -7.60
C TRP A 229 35.06 28.28 -6.55
N LEU A 230 34.76 27.47 -5.53
CA LEU A 230 34.01 27.87 -4.35
C LEU A 230 34.94 28.03 -3.15
N LYS A 231 34.61 28.96 -2.25
CA LYS A 231 35.28 29.12 -0.96
C LYS A 231 34.43 28.52 0.14
N PHE A 232 35.05 27.79 1.06
CA PHE A 232 34.35 27.29 2.23
C PHE A 232 34.00 28.42 3.22
N PRO A 233 32.87 28.31 3.95
CA PRO A 233 31.89 27.22 3.90
C PRO A 233 31.02 27.26 2.62
N VAL A 234 30.62 26.08 2.16
CA VAL A 234 29.77 25.88 0.98
C VAL A 234 28.42 25.36 1.44
N ASP A 235 27.34 26.08 1.10
CA ASP A 235 25.98 25.57 1.27
C ASP A 235 25.65 24.69 0.07
N VAL A 236 25.20 23.47 0.34
CA VAL A 236 24.77 22.53 -0.69
C VAL A 236 23.29 22.29 -0.52
N GLU A 237 22.55 22.47 -1.60
CA GLU A 237 21.12 22.30 -1.70
C GLU A 237 20.81 21.25 -2.78
N ILE A 238 19.76 20.48 -2.54
CA ILE A 238 19.19 19.55 -3.50
C ILE A 238 17.75 19.95 -3.67
N ASP A 239 17.36 20.19 -4.92
CA ASP A 239 16.00 20.37 -5.33
C ASP A 239 15.55 19.17 -6.15
N ALA A 240 14.31 18.74 -5.95
CA ALA A 240 13.61 17.92 -6.92
C ALA A 240 12.30 18.60 -7.30
N GLU A 241 11.98 18.57 -8.60
CA GLU A 241 10.77 19.19 -9.15
C GLU A 241 10.59 20.66 -8.74
N GLY A 242 11.71 21.37 -8.51
CA GLY A 242 11.73 22.79 -8.12
C GLY A 242 11.44 23.07 -6.64
N ALA A 243 11.43 22.04 -5.79
CA ALA A 243 11.33 22.17 -4.35
C ALA A 243 12.61 21.69 -3.66
N THR A 244 13.12 22.49 -2.72
CA THR A 244 14.27 22.13 -1.88
C THR A 244 13.90 21.01 -0.93
N ILE A 245 14.62 19.90 -1.04
CA ILE A 245 14.40 18.68 -0.23
C ILE A 245 15.49 18.53 0.81
N CYS A 246 16.76 18.76 0.46
CA CYS A 246 17.87 18.63 1.39
C CYS A 246 18.78 19.86 1.32
N ASN A 247 19.28 20.33 2.47
CA ASN A 247 20.35 21.31 2.52
C ASN A 247 21.37 20.99 3.62
N GLU A 248 22.63 21.34 3.39
CA GLU A 248 23.71 21.17 4.37
C GLU A 248 24.83 22.19 4.12
N THR A 249 25.48 22.65 5.21
CA THR A 249 26.62 23.58 5.11
C THR A 249 27.93 22.83 5.35
N ILE A 250 28.74 22.68 4.30
CA ILE A 250 30.03 21.99 4.35
C ILE A 250 31.14 22.97 4.72
N ARG A 251 32.00 22.56 5.66
CA ARG A 251 33.16 23.33 6.14
C ARG A 251 34.47 22.69 5.68
N ALA A 252 35.51 23.50 5.59
CA ALA A 252 36.84 23.12 5.08
C ALA A 252 37.55 22.03 5.91
N ASP A 253 37.11 21.77 7.14
CA ASP A 253 37.70 20.79 8.05
C ASP A 253 37.31 19.34 7.74
N ARG A 254 36.35 19.10 6.84
CA ARG A 254 35.88 17.75 6.46
C ARG A 254 36.68 17.05 5.35
N GLY A 255 37.76 17.65 4.85
CA GLY A 255 38.60 17.02 3.82
C GLY A 255 37.83 16.67 2.53
N SER A 256 38.29 15.67 1.78
CA SER A 256 37.62 15.09 0.61
C SER A 256 36.75 13.88 0.99
N GLU A 257 36.09 13.92 2.15
CA GLU A 257 35.18 12.86 2.58
C GLU A 257 33.78 13.11 2.00
N MET A 258 33.05 12.03 1.68
CA MET A 258 31.64 12.12 1.30
C MET A 258 30.80 12.62 2.48
N VAL A 259 30.14 13.75 2.29
CA VAL A 259 29.24 14.34 3.29
C VAL A 259 27.80 14.00 2.92
N PRO A 260 27.02 13.35 3.81
CA PRO A 260 25.59 13.13 3.56
C PRO A 260 24.86 14.48 3.53
N LEU A 261 24.03 14.68 2.51
CA LEU A 261 23.21 15.88 2.33
C LEU A 261 21.79 15.69 2.88
N CYS A 262 21.25 14.48 2.73
CA CYS A 262 19.96 14.10 3.30
C CYS A 262 20.18 13.26 4.58
N GLY A 263 19.23 13.32 5.51
CA GLY A 263 19.28 12.57 6.77
C GLY A 263 19.35 11.04 6.57
N PRO A 264 19.70 10.27 7.62
CA PRO A 264 19.73 8.82 7.55
C PRO A 264 18.33 8.26 7.26
N GLY A 265 18.09 7.87 6.01
CA GLY A 265 16.78 7.42 5.54
C GLY A 265 16.50 7.83 4.09
N GLY A 266 16.96 9.03 3.70
CA GLY A 266 16.52 9.73 2.49
C GLY A 266 15.41 10.74 2.79
N GLU A 267 15.25 11.75 1.95
CA GLU A 267 14.14 12.73 2.05
C GLU A 267 13.06 12.42 1.02
N THR A 268 11.81 12.64 1.39
CA THR A 268 10.61 12.31 0.65
C THR A 268 10.15 13.50 -0.23
N ILE A 269 10.00 13.31 -1.55
CA ILE A 269 9.43 14.32 -2.47
C ILE A 269 7.91 14.34 -2.38
N ASP A 270 7.31 15.36 -1.78
CA ASP A 270 5.85 15.49 -1.66
C ASP A 270 5.15 15.44 -3.05
N ILE A 271 4.71 14.26 -3.49
CA ILE A 271 3.89 14.11 -4.69
C ILE A 271 2.51 14.60 -4.27
N THR A 272 2.16 15.80 -4.70
CA THR A 272 0.82 16.37 -4.57
C THR A 272 -0.18 15.60 -5.44
N ASP A 273 -0.47 14.33 -5.13
CA ASP A 273 -1.81 13.79 -5.35
C ASP A 273 -2.58 13.82 -4.04
N THR A 274 -3.13 15.01 -3.77
CA THR A 274 -3.97 15.35 -2.62
C THR A 274 -5.23 14.49 -2.46
N ASN A 275 -5.49 13.49 -3.30
CA ASN A 275 -6.70 12.66 -3.23
C ASN A 275 -6.52 11.27 -2.61
N LEU A 276 -5.32 10.81 -2.25
CA LEU A 276 -5.14 9.49 -1.63
C LEU A 276 -5.75 9.41 -0.22
N GLU A 277 -5.67 10.48 0.57
CA GLU A 277 -6.26 10.52 1.92
C GLU A 277 -7.80 10.46 1.89
N THR A 278 -8.44 10.83 0.78
CA THR A 278 -9.91 10.84 0.63
C THR A 278 -10.51 9.47 0.31
N ARG A 279 -9.68 8.50 -0.10
CA ARG A 279 -10.13 7.19 -0.61
C ARG A 279 -10.57 6.21 0.49
N GLY A 280 -10.15 6.43 1.75
CA GLY A 280 -10.61 5.66 2.92
C GLY A 280 -10.11 4.21 3.04
N TYR A 281 -9.53 3.64 1.97
CA TYR A 281 -8.82 2.35 1.95
C TYR A 281 -7.29 2.49 1.89
N VAL A 282 -6.77 3.72 1.78
CA VAL A 282 -5.34 4.05 1.90
C VAL A 282 -5.13 4.80 3.22
N ASN A 283 -4.27 4.28 4.09
CA ASN A 283 -3.90 4.93 5.35
C ASN A 283 -2.48 5.50 5.27
N LYS A 284 -2.28 6.79 5.57
CA LYS A 284 -0.95 7.42 5.67
C LYS A 284 -0.42 7.39 7.10
N ASN A 285 0.78 6.86 7.30
CA ASN A 285 1.55 7.10 8.51
C ASN A 285 2.15 8.51 8.44
N ARG A 286 1.87 9.38 9.41
CA ARG A 286 2.47 10.72 9.43
C ARG A 286 3.90 10.74 9.95
N GLU A 287 4.36 9.69 10.64
CA GLU A 287 5.71 9.62 11.20
C GLU A 287 6.70 8.98 10.23
N SER A 288 6.27 7.96 9.47
CA SER A 288 7.12 7.26 8.50
C SER A 288 6.81 7.61 7.05
N GLU A 289 5.85 8.52 6.83
CA GLU A 289 5.27 8.89 5.53
C GLU A 289 4.78 7.70 4.68
N SER A 290 4.67 6.50 5.26
CA SER A 290 4.29 5.28 4.56
C SER A 290 2.79 5.23 4.26
N PHE A 291 2.38 4.66 3.12
CA PHE A 291 0.99 4.32 2.83
C PHE A 291 0.79 2.84 3.12
N TYR A 292 -0.34 2.53 3.75
CA TYR A 292 -0.78 1.17 3.99
C TYR A 292 -2.07 0.92 3.24
N VAL A 293 -2.06 -0.14 2.44
CA VAL A 293 -3.25 -0.70 1.82
C VAL A 293 -3.47 -2.10 2.38
N THR A 294 -4.67 -2.38 2.88
CA THR A 294 -5.03 -3.73 3.36
C THR A 294 -5.80 -4.45 2.27
N LEU A 295 -5.12 -5.41 1.65
CA LEU A 295 -5.65 -6.29 0.62
C LEU A 295 -6.29 -7.53 1.27
N VAL A 296 -7.38 -7.99 0.69
CA VAL A 296 -8.09 -9.19 1.15
C VAL A 296 -8.42 -10.05 -0.06
N SER A 297 -8.05 -11.33 -0.03
CA SER A 297 -8.47 -12.36 -0.98
C SER A 297 -9.23 -13.46 -0.24
N ALA A 298 -10.22 -14.06 -0.89
CA ALA A 298 -11.14 -14.99 -0.27
C ALA A 298 -11.86 -15.82 -1.31
#